data_AF-A0A177A9K9-F1
#
_entry.id   AF-A0A177A9K9-F1
#
_cell.length_a   1.000
_cell.length_b   1.000
_cell.length_c   1.000
_cell.angle_alpha   90.00
_cell.angle_beta   90.00
_cell.angle_gamma   90.00
#
_symmetry.space_group_name_H-M   'P 1'
#
loop_
_entity.id
_entity.type
_entity.pdbx_description
1 polymer ?
#
loop_
_entity_poly.entity_id
_entity_poly.type
_entity_poly.pdbx_seq_one_letter_code
_entity_poly.pdbx_strand_id
1 'polypeptide(L)'
;MSSTHQQDGADHLSIVAPSASHSTLDSISQTLYIVVNRGDPIDSYSMRHTSFWVEFSDGRSLLSHVCGAASFFEFEECWNEAQPQEGRNFERIIFVMTMRTTVDDMTIRNTLRQTPINNKERSWNCQTWIGDELKRQDAKLLREANTVSAADQMVDVLLEALDEE
;
A
#
# COMPACT_ATOMS: atom_id res chain seq x y z
N MET A 1 24.07 -30.30 -80.80
CA MET A 1 22.66 -30.69 -80.69
C MET A 1 22.34 -30.88 -79.21
N SER A 2 21.32 -30.18 -78.72
CA SER A 2 20.59 -30.38 -77.44
C SER A 2 21.38 -30.06 -76.16
N SER A 3 21.20 -28.93 -75.47
CA SER A 3 20.04 -28.34 -74.76
C SER A 3 19.86 -28.82 -73.31
N THR A 4 19.60 -27.82 -72.44
CA THR A 4 18.84 -27.83 -71.16
C THR A 4 19.66 -27.91 -69.87
N HIS A 5 19.93 -26.80 -69.14
CA HIS A 5 19.10 -26.03 -68.17
C HIS A 5 18.93 -26.72 -66.80
N GLN A 6 19.55 -26.18 -65.74
CA GLN A 6 18.87 -25.72 -64.51
C GLN A 6 19.85 -25.09 -63.49
N GLN A 7 19.45 -23.94 -62.96
CA GLN A 7 20.02 -23.26 -61.79
C GLN A 7 19.63 -24.02 -60.52
N ASP A 8 20.51 -24.05 -59.52
CA ASP A 8 20.11 -24.15 -58.13
C ASP A 8 20.89 -23.13 -57.30
N GLY A 9 20.13 -22.19 -56.72
CA GLY A 9 20.58 -21.29 -55.70
C GLY A 9 20.62 -21.99 -54.35
N ALA A 10 21.56 -21.60 -53.51
CA ALA A 10 21.50 -21.83 -52.07
C ALA A 10 21.73 -20.47 -51.40
N ASP A 11 20.61 -19.80 -51.14
CA ASP A 11 20.54 -18.62 -50.31
C ASP A 11 21.05 -18.96 -48.91
N HIS A 12 22.04 -18.18 -48.47
CA HIS A 12 22.56 -18.18 -47.12
C HIS A 12 21.50 -17.56 -46.19
N LEU A 13 20.58 -18.38 -45.68
CA LEU A 13 19.64 -17.97 -44.63
C LEU A 13 20.42 -17.81 -43.31
N SER A 14 20.88 -16.59 -43.05
CA SER A 14 21.28 -16.14 -41.72
C SER A 14 20.08 -16.21 -40.78
N ILE A 15 20.02 -17.26 -39.97
CA ILE A 15 19.10 -17.38 -38.84
C ILE A 15 19.55 -16.35 -37.80
N VAL A 16 18.98 -15.16 -37.88
CA VAL A 16 19.01 -14.20 -36.78
C VAL A 16 18.12 -14.78 -35.69
N ALA A 17 18.73 -15.29 -34.63
CA ALA A 17 18.01 -15.65 -33.42
C ALA A 17 17.27 -14.40 -32.91
N PRO A 18 15.98 -14.49 -32.54
CA PRO A 18 15.32 -13.38 -31.89
C PRO A 18 16.00 -13.19 -30.54
N SER A 19 16.69 -12.06 -30.39
CA SER A 19 17.10 -11.55 -29.09
C SER A 19 15.85 -11.52 -28.22
N ALA A 20 15.75 -12.47 -27.29
CA ALA A 20 14.80 -12.38 -26.21
C ALA A 20 15.17 -11.12 -25.43
N SER A 21 14.47 -10.03 -25.72
CA SER A 21 14.37 -8.90 -24.81
C SER A 21 13.82 -9.46 -23.52
N HIS A 22 14.70 -9.83 -22.59
CA HIS A 22 14.34 -9.93 -21.20
C HIS A 22 13.83 -8.55 -20.83
N SER A 23 12.52 -8.36 -20.86
CA SER A 23 11.86 -7.25 -20.19
C SER A 23 12.29 -7.37 -18.74
N THR A 24 13.26 -6.56 -18.33
CA THR A 24 13.42 -6.17 -16.94
C THR A 24 12.03 -5.78 -16.49
N LEU A 25 11.40 -6.62 -15.65
CA LEU A 25 10.18 -6.24 -14.95
C LEU A 25 10.49 -4.89 -14.32
N ASP A 26 9.81 -3.84 -14.75
CA ASP A 26 9.98 -2.51 -14.17
C ASP A 26 9.67 -2.66 -12.68
N SER A 27 10.72 -2.61 -11.86
CA SER A 27 10.58 -2.75 -10.42
C SER A 27 10.14 -1.40 -9.87
N ILE A 28 9.00 -1.37 -9.20
CA ILE A 28 8.56 -0.21 -8.43
C ILE A 28 8.82 -0.46 -6.95
N SER A 29 8.81 0.60 -6.15
CA SER A 29 8.71 0.48 -4.70
C SER A 29 7.35 0.93 -4.22
N GLN A 30 6.86 0.26 -3.18
CA GLN A 30 5.67 0.66 -2.43
C GLN A 30 6.10 0.97 -1.00
N THR A 31 5.76 2.16 -0.53
CA THR A 31 6.03 2.58 0.85
C THR A 31 4.72 2.73 1.60
N LEU A 32 4.60 2.05 2.73
CA LEU A 32 3.43 2.08 3.61
C LEU A 32 3.69 3.02 4.79
N TYR A 33 2.72 3.88 5.06
CA TYR A 33 2.68 4.78 6.19
C TYR A 33 1.36 4.67 6.94
N ILE A 34 1.37 4.96 8.24
CA ILE A 34 0.17 5.28 9.02
C ILE A 34 0.00 6.80 8.98
N VAL A 35 -1.21 7.26 8.77
CA VAL A 35 -1.58 8.67 8.88
C VAL A 35 -2.51 8.81 10.08
N VAL A 36 -2.22 9.79 10.93
CA VAL A 36 -3.08 10.21 12.04
C VAL A 36 -3.60 11.60 11.71
N ASN A 37 -4.93 11.74 11.80
CA ASN A 37 -5.61 13.02 11.69
C ASN A 37 -6.27 13.37 13.02
N ARG A 38 -6.23 14.66 13.38
CA ARG A 38 -6.96 15.23 14.52
C ARG A 38 -8.45 14.99 14.39
N GLY A 39 -9.09 14.79 15.54
CA GLY A 39 -10.56 14.79 15.61
C GLY A 39 -11.13 16.18 15.33
N ASP A 40 -12.31 16.23 14.72
CA ASP A 40 -13.06 17.46 14.42
C ASP A 40 -14.54 17.22 14.74
N PRO A 41 -15.18 18.02 15.63
CA PRO A 41 -14.71 19.27 16.24
C PRO A 41 -13.85 19.13 17.49
N ILE A 42 -13.75 17.92 18.06
CA ILE A 42 -13.01 17.65 19.29
C ILE A 42 -11.82 16.75 18.93
N ASP A 43 -10.61 17.22 19.23
CA ASP A 43 -9.40 16.43 19.08
C ASP A 43 -9.07 15.71 20.40
N SER A 44 -9.53 14.45 20.49
CA SER A 44 -9.26 13.55 21.60
C SER A 44 -8.68 12.23 21.11
N TYR A 45 -8.14 11.43 22.04
CA TYR A 45 -7.59 10.10 21.74
C TYR A 45 -8.57 9.26 20.90
N SER A 46 -9.85 9.22 21.30
CA SER A 46 -10.87 8.37 20.67
C SER A 46 -11.39 8.93 19.34
N MET A 47 -11.28 10.24 19.14
CA MET A 47 -11.81 10.95 17.98
C MET A 47 -10.77 11.17 16.88
N ARG A 48 -9.48 10.92 17.15
CA ARG A 48 -8.44 10.91 16.13
C ARG A 48 -8.67 9.78 15.13
N HIS A 49 -8.64 10.14 13.85
CA HIS A 49 -8.84 9.21 12.75
C HIS A 49 -7.51 8.68 12.22
N THR A 50 -7.41 7.37 12.08
CA THR A 50 -6.21 6.71 11.55
C THR A 50 -6.48 6.02 10.22
N SER A 51 -5.51 6.09 9.32
CA SER A 51 -5.56 5.48 8.00
C SER A 51 -4.18 4.97 7.58
N PHE A 52 -4.14 4.15 6.53
CA PHE A 52 -2.91 3.83 5.83
C PHE A 52 -2.78 4.68 4.57
N TRP A 53 -1.55 5.12 4.28
CA TRP A 53 -1.16 5.75 3.04
C TRP A 53 -0.10 4.89 2.36
N VAL A 54 -0.29 4.62 1.07
CA VAL A 54 0.66 3.89 0.24
C VAL A 54 1.16 4.80 -0.86
N GLU A 55 2.48 4.96 -0.95
CA GLU A 55 3.14 5.65 -2.05
C GLU A 55 3.79 4.65 -2.99
N PHE A 56 3.46 4.74 -4.27
CA PHE A 56 4.07 3.93 -5.32
C PHE A 56 5.13 4.78 -6.03
N SER A 57 6.28 4.20 -6.36
CA SER A 57 7.38 4.96 -7.02
C SER A 57 7.06 5.41 -8.44
N ASP A 58 5.94 4.95 -9.02
CA ASP A 58 5.43 5.43 -10.31
C ASP A 58 4.55 6.69 -10.17
N GLY A 59 4.44 7.24 -8.95
CA GLY A 59 3.72 8.47 -8.64
C GLY A 59 2.27 8.26 -8.24
N ARG A 60 1.76 7.02 -8.25
CA ARG A 60 0.43 6.73 -7.69
C ARG A 60 0.45 6.78 -6.17
N SER A 61 -0.72 7.00 -5.59
CA SER A 61 -0.92 6.85 -4.15
C SER A 61 -2.28 6.23 -3.82
N LEU A 62 -2.38 5.64 -2.65
CA LEU A 62 -3.59 5.02 -2.14
C LEU A 62 -3.77 5.36 -0.67
N LEU A 63 -4.90 5.96 -0.33
CA LEU A 63 -5.40 6.05 1.04
C LEU A 63 -6.33 4.85 1.29
N SER A 64 -6.10 4.13 2.38
CA SER A 64 -6.97 3.03 2.82
C SER A 64 -7.33 3.23 4.29
N HIS A 65 -8.63 3.18 4.60
CA HIS A 65 -9.11 3.43 5.95
C HIS A 65 -10.44 2.72 6.21
N VAL A 66 -10.79 2.69 7.49
CA VAL A 66 -12.10 2.23 7.92
C VAL A 66 -12.90 3.41 8.43
N CYS A 67 -14.09 3.60 7.86
CA CYS A 67 -15.02 4.68 8.15
C CYS A 67 -16.32 4.15 8.74
N GLY A 68 -17.12 5.03 9.33
CA GLY A 68 -18.43 4.71 9.89
C GLY A 68 -18.47 4.85 11.41
N ALA A 69 -19.42 4.16 12.03
CA ALA A 69 -19.65 4.21 13.46
C ALA A 69 -19.56 2.81 14.07
N ALA A 70 -19.50 2.74 15.41
CA ALA A 70 -19.46 1.48 16.12
C ALA A 70 -20.55 0.50 15.63
N SER A 71 -20.13 -0.70 15.23
CA SER A 71 -20.95 -1.77 14.62
C SER A 71 -21.36 -1.58 13.15
N PHE A 72 -20.97 -0.48 12.50
CA PHE A 72 -21.28 -0.15 11.10
C PHE A 72 -20.05 0.42 10.38
N PHE A 73 -18.89 -0.17 10.62
CA PHE A 73 -17.66 0.18 9.95
C PHE A 73 -17.56 -0.46 8.56
N GLU A 74 -17.01 0.29 7.62
CA GLU A 74 -16.75 -0.11 6.24
C GLU A 74 -15.33 0.27 5.82
N PHE A 75 -14.75 -0.53 4.91
CA PHE A 75 -13.44 -0.28 4.34
C PHE A 75 -13.57 0.59 3.09
N GLU A 76 -12.79 1.65 3.02
CA GLU A 76 -12.76 2.60 1.91
C GLU A 76 -11.33 2.76 1.34
N GLU A 77 -11.26 3.01 0.03
CA GLU A 77 -10.02 3.26 -0.72
C GLU A 77 -10.17 4.50 -1.60
N CYS A 78 -9.21 5.42 -1.50
CA CYS A 78 -9.15 6.62 -2.35
C CYS A 78 -7.80 6.67 -3.07
N TRP A 79 -7.83 6.75 -4.39
CA TRP A 79 -6.64 6.74 -5.24
C TRP A 79 -6.23 8.15 -5.64
N ASN A 80 -4.93 8.42 -5.57
CA ASN A 80 -4.32 9.67 -6.04
C ASN A 80 -4.95 10.92 -5.40
N GLU A 81 -5.31 10.81 -4.12
CA GLU A 81 -5.70 11.95 -3.30
C GLU A 81 -4.51 12.91 -3.09
N ALA A 82 -4.80 14.12 -2.60
CA ALA A 82 -3.78 15.04 -2.13
C ALA A 82 -2.92 14.39 -1.02
N GLN A 83 -1.68 14.84 -0.90
CA GLN A 83 -0.76 14.34 0.12
C GLN A 83 -1.37 14.52 1.52
N PRO A 84 -1.28 13.53 2.43
CA PRO A 84 -1.90 13.63 3.75
C PRO A 84 -1.51 14.90 4.52
N GLN A 85 -0.26 15.36 4.37
CA GLN A 85 0.26 16.57 5.02
C GLN A 85 -0.44 17.86 4.58
N GLU A 86 -1.12 17.85 3.43
CA GLU A 86 -1.89 19.00 2.92
C GLU A 86 -3.29 19.07 3.56
N GLY A 87 -3.72 18.01 4.23
CA GLY A 87 -5.00 17.94 4.92
C GLY A 87 -5.08 18.86 6.14
N ARG A 88 -6.20 19.57 6.29
CA ARG A 88 -6.44 20.51 7.42
C ARG A 88 -6.27 19.85 8.80
N ASN A 89 -6.68 18.59 8.92
CA ASN A 89 -6.67 17.85 10.16
C ASN A 89 -5.45 16.94 10.30
N PHE A 90 -4.47 17.04 9.39
CA PHE A 90 -3.24 16.26 9.48
C PHE A 90 -2.53 16.49 10.82
N GLU A 91 -2.15 15.39 11.48
CA GLU A 91 -1.37 15.41 12.71
C GLU A 91 0.01 14.79 12.50
N ARG A 92 0.05 13.55 12.00
CA ARG A 92 1.33 12.85 11.78
C ARG A 92 1.24 11.82 10.66
N ILE A 93 2.38 11.58 10.03
CA ILE A 93 2.62 10.44 9.14
C ILE A 93 3.78 9.62 9.72
N ILE A 94 3.58 8.30 9.81
CA ILE A 94 4.51 7.37 10.46
C ILE A 94 4.91 6.31 9.45
N PHE A 95 6.20 6.16 9.22
CA PHE A 95 6.73 5.14 8.31
C PHE A 95 6.56 3.73 8.88
N VAL A 96 6.08 2.80 8.06
CA VAL A 96 5.98 1.37 8.43
C VAL A 96 7.05 0.56 7.71
N MET A 97 7.05 0.60 6.38
CA MET A 97 7.97 -0.18 5.55
C MET A 97 8.02 0.32 4.10
N THR A 98 9.10 -0.05 3.39
CA THR A 98 9.18 0.04 1.93
C THR A 98 9.51 -1.34 1.38
N MET A 99 8.80 -1.75 0.33
CA MET A 99 9.10 -2.99 -0.40
C MET A 99 9.32 -2.70 -1.88
N ARG A 100 10.21 -3.48 -2.51
CA ARG A 100 10.35 -3.49 -3.97
C ARG A 100 9.46 -4.58 -4.54
N THR A 101 8.69 -4.23 -5.55
CA THR A 101 7.71 -5.10 -6.20
C THR A 101 7.72 -4.89 -7.71
N THR A 102 6.96 -5.72 -8.45
CA THR A 102 6.66 -5.42 -9.85
C THR A 102 5.57 -4.34 -9.95
N VAL A 103 5.44 -3.68 -11.12
CA VAL A 103 4.47 -2.59 -11.35
C VAL A 103 3.02 -2.98 -11.00
N ASP A 104 2.68 -4.24 -11.26
CA ASP A 104 1.37 -4.86 -11.11
C ASP A 104 1.15 -5.52 -9.74
N ASP A 105 2.19 -5.55 -8.90
CA ASP A 105 2.09 -6.11 -7.57
C ASP A 105 1.26 -5.18 -6.67
N MET A 106 0.12 -5.69 -6.20
CA MET A 106 -0.79 -4.99 -5.30
C MET A 106 -0.78 -5.61 -3.90
N THR A 107 0.32 -6.22 -3.46
CA THR A 107 0.40 -7.01 -2.22
C THR A 107 0.04 -6.21 -0.97
N ILE A 108 0.53 -4.97 -0.81
CA ILE A 108 0.15 -4.12 0.33
C ILE A 108 -1.35 -3.90 0.32
N ARG A 109 -1.88 -3.31 -0.75
CA ARG A 109 -3.32 -3.05 -0.91
C ARG A 109 -4.17 -4.29 -0.64
N ASN A 110 -3.83 -5.41 -1.26
CA ASN A 110 -4.58 -6.65 -1.11
C ASN A 110 -4.58 -7.14 0.34
N THR A 111 -3.49 -6.92 1.08
CA THR A 111 -3.42 -7.30 2.49
C THR A 111 -4.25 -6.35 3.36
N LEU A 112 -4.20 -5.03 3.12
CA LEU A 112 -5.05 -4.02 3.78
C LEU A 112 -6.55 -4.31 3.58
N ARG A 113 -6.96 -4.62 2.34
CA ARG A 113 -8.35 -4.95 2.00
C ARG A 113 -8.83 -6.27 2.63
N GLN A 114 -7.90 -7.15 3.00
CA GLN A 114 -8.18 -8.43 3.67
C GLN A 114 -8.16 -8.32 5.19
N THR A 115 -7.80 -7.17 5.76
CA THR A 115 -7.86 -6.96 7.21
C THR A 115 -9.31 -7.02 7.67
N PRO A 116 -9.67 -7.93 8.59
CA PRO A 116 -11.05 -8.06 9.04
C PRO A 116 -11.57 -6.78 9.73
N ILE A 117 -12.82 -6.44 9.45
CA ILE A 117 -13.56 -5.41 10.19
C ILE A 117 -14.38 -6.09 11.28
N ASN A 118 -14.21 -5.66 12.54
CA ASN A 118 -14.96 -6.19 13.66
C ASN A 118 -16.11 -5.24 14.07
N ASN A 119 -17.27 -5.47 13.44
CA ASN A 119 -18.51 -4.76 13.77
C ASN A 119 -19.28 -5.35 14.97
N LYS A 120 -18.67 -6.25 15.75
CA LYS A 120 -19.32 -6.85 16.93
C LYS A 120 -18.88 -6.20 18.25
N GLU A 121 -17.66 -5.69 18.29
CA GLU A 121 -17.07 -5.10 19.48
C GLU A 121 -17.20 -3.58 19.45
N ARG A 122 -17.77 -2.99 20.50
CA ARG A 122 -18.02 -1.54 20.55
C ARG A 122 -16.75 -0.69 20.65
N SER A 123 -15.68 -1.24 21.23
CA SER A 123 -14.37 -0.59 21.35
C SER A 123 -13.53 -0.67 20.09
N TRP A 124 -13.93 -1.49 19.11
CA TRP A 124 -13.20 -1.60 17.85
C TRP A 124 -13.47 -0.38 16.97
N ASN A 125 -12.42 0.18 16.36
CA ASN A 125 -12.49 1.37 15.52
C ASN A 125 -11.34 1.38 14.48
N CYS A 126 -11.15 2.50 13.79
CA CYS A 126 -10.07 2.67 12.81
C CYS A 126 -8.66 2.50 13.40
N GLN A 127 -8.43 2.85 14.67
CA GLN A 127 -7.15 2.68 15.37
C GLN A 127 -6.86 1.20 15.62
N THR A 128 -7.88 0.45 16.06
CA THR A 128 -7.77 -1.00 16.24
C THR A 128 -7.52 -1.72 14.92
N TRP A 129 -8.16 -1.27 13.84
CA TRP A 129 -7.93 -1.80 12.49
C TRP A 129 -6.48 -1.67 12.02
N ILE A 130 -5.83 -0.52 12.25
CA ILE A 130 -4.39 -0.35 11.98
C ILE A 130 -3.57 -1.37 12.76
N GLY A 131 -3.84 -1.51 14.07
CA GLY A 131 -3.14 -2.47 14.92
C GLY A 131 -3.32 -3.92 14.49
N ASP A 132 -4.52 -4.31 14.08
CA ASP A 132 -4.82 -5.65 13.57
C ASP A 132 -4.06 -5.92 12.27
N GLU A 133 -3.96 -4.94 11.38
CA GLU A 133 -3.22 -5.09 10.14
C GLU A 133 -1.70 -5.17 10.36
N LEU A 134 -1.13 -4.32 11.22
CA LEU A 134 0.31 -4.37 11.53
C LEU A 134 0.71 -5.73 12.11
N LYS A 135 -0.12 -6.31 12.98
CA LYS A 135 0.08 -7.68 13.51
C LYS A 135 0.05 -8.73 12.40
N ARG A 136 -0.83 -8.59 11.41
CA ARG A 136 -0.90 -9.50 10.26
C ARG A 136 0.31 -9.36 9.34
N GLN A 137 0.80 -8.14 9.13
CA GLN A 137 1.99 -7.88 8.32
C GLN A 137 3.24 -8.44 8.97
N ASP A 138 3.40 -8.29 10.28
CA ASP A 138 4.52 -8.89 11.04
C ASP A 138 4.59 -10.43 10.87
N ALA A 139 3.42 -11.08 10.81
CA ALA A 139 3.33 -12.51 10.59
C ALA A 139 3.57 -12.96 9.13
N LYS A 140 3.40 -12.06 8.14
CA LYS A 140 3.37 -12.41 6.70
C LYS A 140 4.57 -11.88 5.91
N LEU A 141 5.09 -10.72 6.26
CA LEU A 141 6.23 -10.06 5.61
C LEU A 141 7.44 -10.13 6.54
N LEU A 142 8.36 -11.05 6.23
CA LEU A 142 9.53 -11.31 7.06
C LEU A 142 10.44 -10.06 7.22
N ARG A 143 10.69 -9.70 8.49
CA ARG A 143 11.86 -9.01 9.10
C ARG A 143 12.13 -7.53 8.77
N GLU A 144 11.64 -6.96 7.68
CA GLU A 144 11.98 -5.57 7.29
C GLU A 144 10.92 -4.52 7.65
N ALA A 145 9.76 -4.95 8.17
CA ALA A 145 8.69 -4.04 8.55
C ALA A 145 8.87 -3.52 9.98
N ASN A 146 8.79 -2.20 10.18
CA ASN A 146 8.85 -1.57 11.50
C ASN A 146 7.49 -1.57 12.20
N THR A 147 6.71 -2.66 12.08
CA THR A 147 5.30 -2.75 12.51
C THR A 147 5.11 -2.42 13.99
N VAL A 148 5.91 -3.01 14.88
CA VAL A 148 5.86 -2.74 16.33
C VAL A 148 6.18 -1.28 16.63
N SER A 149 7.29 -0.77 16.09
CA SER A 149 7.70 0.62 16.30
C SER A 149 6.70 1.62 15.72
N ALA A 150 6.06 1.30 14.60
CA ALA A 150 5.04 2.14 13.99
C ALA A 150 3.74 2.15 14.80
N ALA A 151 3.35 1.00 15.37
CA ALA A 151 2.21 0.91 16.29
C ALA A 151 2.46 1.72 17.56
N ASP A 152 3.65 1.60 18.17
CA ASP A 152 4.02 2.37 19.35
C ASP A 152 4.00 3.87 19.07
N GLN A 153 4.61 4.31 17.96
CA GLN A 153 4.56 5.71 17.53
C GLN A 153 3.13 6.20 17.28
N MET A 154 2.25 5.35 16.73
CA MET A 154 0.85 5.72 16.54
C MET A 154 0.17 5.94 17.89
N VAL A 155 0.39 5.05 18.86
CA VAL A 155 -0.17 5.19 20.22
C VAL A 155 0.34 6.48 20.88
N ASP A 156 1.64 6.76 20.79
CA ASP A 156 2.22 7.99 21.31
C ASP A 156 1.52 9.22 20.73
N VAL A 157 1.32 9.27 19.40
CA VAL A 157 0.58 10.35 18.75
C VAL A 157 -0.85 10.41 19.26
N LEU A 158 -1.57 9.30 19.36
CA LEU A 158 -2.95 9.32 19.81
C LEU A 158 -3.08 9.88 21.24
N LEU A 159 -2.11 9.61 22.11
CA LEU A 159 -2.04 10.10 23.49
C LEU A 159 -1.62 11.57 23.62
N GLU A 160 -1.07 12.18 22.57
CA GLU A 160 -0.80 13.63 22.53
C GLU A 160 -2.09 14.47 22.41
N ALA A 161 -3.23 13.84 22.10
CA ALA A 161 -4.53 14.51 22.09
C ALA A 161 -4.94 14.96 23.51
N LEU A 162 -5.74 16.01 23.60
CA LEU A 162 -6.26 16.45 24.90
C LEU A 162 -7.24 15.40 25.46
N ASP A 163 -7.18 15.18 26.77
CA ASP A 163 -8.17 14.36 27.46
C ASP A 163 -9.56 15.00 27.30
N GLU A 164 -10.57 14.17 27.03
CA GLU A 164 -11.98 14.59 27.10
C GLU A 164 -12.30 14.87 28.58
N GLU A 165 -12.52 16.14 28.94
CA GLU A 165 -13.05 16.52 30.28
C GLU A 165 -14.49 16.02 30.49
#